data_AF-A0AAW8GAF8-F1
#
_entry.id   AF-A0AAW8GAF8-F1
#
_cell.length_a   1.000
_cell.length_b   1.000
_cell.length_c   1.000
_cell.angle_alpha   90.00
_cell.angle_beta   90.00
_cell.angle_gamma   90.00
#
_symmetry.space_group_name_H-M   'P 1'
#
loop_
_entity.id
_entity.type
_entity.pdbx_description
1 polymer ?
#
loop_
_entity_poly.entity_id
_entity_poly.type
_entity_poly.pdbx_seq_one_letter_code
_entity_poly.pdbx_strand_id
1 'polypeptide(L)'
;MRSLILIVAGLLIALGVVLRMPARLRRQGAIGFTVLWLLAVLWNLRTGLAHGYTLEEEAPIQALIFLVPVALAWVLALKLPRRGVWP
;
A
#
# COMPACT_ATOMS: atom_id res chain seq x y z
N MET A 1 5.22 -10.53 -14.24
CA MET A 1 6.32 -9.90 -13.45
C MET A 1 5.82 -9.75 -12.01
N ARG A 2 6.45 -10.43 -11.05
CA ARG A 2 6.04 -10.46 -9.63
C ARG A 2 5.83 -9.07 -9.02
N SER A 3 6.70 -8.12 -9.34
CA SER A 3 6.67 -6.73 -8.90
C SER A 3 5.43 -5.96 -9.38
N LEU A 4 5.07 -6.07 -10.66
CA LEU A 4 3.87 -5.42 -11.21
C LEU A 4 2.58 -5.92 -10.54
N ILE A 5 2.50 -7.23 -10.29
CA ILE A 5 1.36 -7.85 -9.60
C ILE A 5 1.24 -7.28 -8.18
N LEU A 6 2.36 -7.11 -7.47
CA LEU A 6 2.36 -6.54 -6.13
C LEU A 6 1.94 -5.07 -6.12
N ILE A 7 2.39 -4.27 -7.08
CA ILE A 7 1.96 -2.87 -7.21
C ILE A 7 0.44 -2.81 -7.41
N VAL A 8 -0.08 -3.57 -8.37
CA VAL A 8 -1.53 -3.60 -8.66
C VAL A 8 -2.32 -4.11 -7.47
N ALA A 9 -1.88 -5.20 -6.82
CA ALA A 9 -2.52 -5.73 -5.63
C ALA A 9 -2.54 -4.71 -4.49
N GLY A 10 -1.43 -4.03 -4.24
CA GLY A 10 -1.32 -2.99 -3.22
C GLY A 10 -2.28 -1.84 -3.47
N LEU A 11 -2.39 -1.39 -4.72
CA LEU A 11 -3.33 -0.34 -5.12
C LEU A 11 -4.79 -0.76 -4.89
N LEU A 12 -5.16 -1.97 -5.31
CA LEU A 12 -6.52 -2.50 -5.14
C LEU A 12 -6.88 -2.66 -3.66
N ILE A 13 -5.95 -3.15 -2.84
CA ILE A 13 -6.14 -3.30 -1.39
C ILE A 13 -6.25 -1.93 -0.73
N ALA A 14 -5.34 -1.00 -1.04
CA ALA A 14 -5.40 0.38 -0.53
C ALA A 14 -6.75 1.04 -0.83
N LEU A 15 -7.19 0.94 -2.07
CA LEU A 15 -8.48 1.46 -2.52
C LEU A 15 -9.64 0.80 -1.77
N GLY A 16 -9.64 -0.53 -1.67
CA GLY A 16 -10.67 -1.29 -0.97
C GLY A 16 -10.76 -0.96 0.52
N VAL A 17 -9.62 -0.84 1.21
CA VAL A 17 -9.55 -0.48 2.64
C VAL A 17 -10.11 0.92 2.87
N VAL A 18 -9.63 1.92 2.12
CA VAL A 18 -9.98 3.31 2.40
C VAL A 18 -11.39 3.67 1.94
N LEU A 19 -11.87 3.11 0.82
CA LEU A 19 -13.22 3.37 0.33
C LEU A 19 -14.31 2.70 1.18
N ARG A 20 -14.05 1.52 1.74
CA ARG A 20 -15.02 0.80 2.59
C ARG A 20 -15.01 1.26 4.04
N MET A 21 -13.95 1.94 4.49
CA MET A 21 -13.90 2.44 5.85
C MET A 21 -14.80 3.68 6.07
N PRO A 22 -15.50 3.76 7.21
CA PRO A 22 -16.17 4.98 7.65
C PRO A 22 -15.19 6.14 7.66
N ALA A 23 -15.65 7.34 7.32
CA ALA A 23 -14.78 8.53 7.21
C ALA A 23 -13.94 8.80 8.48
N ARG A 24 -14.51 8.52 9.66
CA ARG A 24 -13.83 8.63 10.97
C ARG A 24 -12.68 7.62 11.16
N LEU A 25 -12.72 6.48 10.49
CA LEU A 25 -11.73 5.40 10.61
C LEU A 25 -10.74 5.34 9.45
N ARG A 26 -10.95 6.09 8.35
CA ARG A 26 -10.05 6.05 7.16
C ARG A 26 -8.57 6.24 7.50
N ARG A 27 -8.24 7.12 8.45
CA ARG A 27 -6.86 7.31 8.91
C ARG A 27 -6.30 6.07 9.60
N GLN A 28 -7.09 5.42 10.45
CA GLN A 28 -6.68 4.14 11.07
C GLN A 28 -6.54 3.04 10.02
N GLY A 29 -7.42 3.01 9.01
CA GLY A 29 -7.31 2.12 7.85
C GLY A 29 -6.02 2.33 7.07
N ALA A 30 -5.65 3.59 6.78
CA ALA A 30 -4.40 3.92 6.10
C ALA A 30 -3.16 3.52 6.92
N ILE A 31 -3.19 3.71 8.25
CA ILE A 31 -2.12 3.25 9.15
C ILE A 31 -2.00 1.72 9.10
N GLY A 32 -3.13 1.02 9.30
CA GLY A 32 -3.15 -0.45 9.26
C GLY A 32 -2.68 -1.00 7.92
N PHE A 33 -3.12 -0.40 6.81
CA PHE A 33 -2.63 -0.72 5.47
C PHE A 33 -1.12 -0.49 5.37
N THR A 34 -0.61 0.66 5.82
CA THR A 34 0.83 0.99 5.75
C THR A 34 1.68 -0.09 6.46
N VAL A 35 1.28 -0.49 7.67
CA VAL A 35 2.00 -1.51 8.45
C VAL A 35 1.92 -2.88 7.79
N LEU A 36 0.73 -3.34 7.41
CA LEU A 36 0.55 -4.65 6.80
C LEU A 36 1.23 -4.74 5.43
N TRP A 37 1.20 -3.65 4.66
CA TRP A 37 1.84 -3.58 3.35
C TRP A 37 3.36 -3.56 3.47
N LEU A 38 3.92 -2.87 4.47
CA LEU A 38 5.35 -2.93 4.75
C LEU A 38 5.82 -4.37 5.03
N LEU A 39 5.06 -5.13 5.82
CA LEU A 39 5.39 -6.54 6.08
C LEU A 39 5.38 -7.38 4.79
N ALA A 40 4.41 -7.15 3.90
CA ALA A 40 4.36 -7.81 2.59
C ALA A 40 5.57 -7.45 1.71
N VAL A 41 5.99 -6.18 1.69
CA VAL A 41 7.17 -5.73 0.94
C VAL A 41 8.46 -6.31 1.51
N LEU A 42 8.62 -6.35 2.84
CA LEU A 42 9.79 -6.96 3.48
C LEU A 42 9.86 -8.46 3.21
N TRP A 43 8.72 -9.16 3.25
CA TRP A 43 8.65 -10.56 2.85
C TRP A 43 9.05 -10.75 1.39
N ASN A 44 8.58 -9.86 0.51
CA ASN A 44 8.91 -9.86 -0.90
C ASN A 44 10.41 -9.70 -1.14
N LEU A 45 11.03 -8.70 -0.50
CA LEU A 45 12.47 -8.44 -0.53
C LEU A 45 13.26 -9.66 -0.05
N ARG A 46 12.89 -10.24 1.10
CA ARG A 46 13.55 -11.46 1.60
C ARG A 46 13.51 -12.59 0.58
N THR A 47 12.37 -12.75 -0.10
CA THR A 47 12.27 -13.79 -1.13
C THR A 47 13.17 -13.48 -2.32
N GLY A 48 13.26 -12.22 -2.73
CA GLY A 48 14.08 -11.79 -3.85
C GLY A 48 15.58 -11.98 -3.61
N LEU A 49 16.06 -11.60 -2.41
CA LEU A 49 17.40 -11.90 -1.94
C LEU A 49 17.70 -13.42 -1.95
N ALA A 50 16.72 -14.26 -1.60
CA ALA A 50 16.87 -15.71 -1.65
C ALA A 50 16.96 -16.29 -3.09
N HIS A 51 16.55 -15.54 -4.11
CA HIS A 51 16.72 -15.91 -5.52
C HIS A 51 18.08 -15.45 -6.09
N GLY A 52 18.91 -14.78 -5.29
CA GLY A 52 20.25 -14.33 -5.67
C GLY A 52 20.34 -12.88 -6.13
N TYR A 53 19.26 -12.10 -6.07
CA TYR A 53 19.32 -10.66 -6.32
C TYR A 53 20.00 -9.93 -5.17
N THR A 54 20.70 -8.85 -5.50
CA THR A 54 21.32 -7.97 -4.50
C THR A 54 20.31 -6.99 -3.92
N LEU A 55 20.62 -6.47 -2.72
CA LEU A 55 19.79 -5.45 -2.09
C LEU A 55 19.70 -4.17 -2.95
N GLU A 56 20.77 -3.80 -3.66
CA GLU A 56 20.83 -2.61 -4.50
C GLU A 56 19.92 -2.72 -5.72
N GLU A 57 19.82 -3.91 -6.31
CA GLU A 57 18.90 -4.19 -7.42
C GLU A 57 17.44 -4.17 -6.96
N GLU A 58 17.15 -4.71 -5.78
CA GLU A 58 15.77 -4.82 -5.31
C GLU A 58 15.26 -3.57 -4.59
N ALA A 59 16.09 -2.85 -3.83
CA ALA A 59 15.65 -1.75 -2.97
C ALA A 59 14.84 -0.67 -3.71
N PRO A 60 15.23 -0.20 -4.92
CA PRO A 60 14.44 0.76 -5.67
C PRO A 60 13.05 0.22 -6.04
N ILE A 61 12.98 -1.06 -6.41
CA ILE A 61 11.74 -1.73 -6.80
C ILE A 61 10.84 -1.90 -5.57
N GLN A 62 11.39 -2.36 -4.44
CA GLN A 62 10.64 -2.50 -3.19
C GLN A 62 10.14 -1.14 -2.68
N ALA A 63 10.94 -0.08 -2.83
CA ALA A 63 10.53 1.27 -2.50
C ALA A 63 9.31 1.72 -3.34
N LEU A 64 9.28 1.43 -4.65
CA LEU A 64 8.12 1.72 -5.48
C LEU A 64 6.89 0.87 -5.11
N ILE A 65 7.08 -0.42 -4.84
CA ILE A 65 6.00 -1.33 -4.39
C ILE A 65 5.40 -0.85 -3.07
N PHE A 66 6.20 -0.23 -2.19
CA PHE A 66 5.72 0.32 -0.94
C PHE A 66 5.09 1.71 -1.08
N LEU A 67 5.85 2.66 -1.62
CA LEU A 67 5.50 4.09 -1.60
C LEU A 67 4.25 4.38 -2.44
N VAL A 68 4.09 3.75 -3.60
CA VAL A 68 2.99 4.07 -4.52
C VAL A 68 1.62 3.69 -3.92
N PRO A 69 1.39 2.46 -3.42
CA PRO A 69 0.13 2.12 -2.74
C PRO A 69 -0.10 2.89 -1.44
N VAL A 70 0.95 3.13 -0.65
CA VAL A 70 0.85 3.87 0.62
C VAL A 70 0.47 5.32 0.36
N ALA A 71 1.09 5.97 -0.62
CA ALA A 71 0.74 7.34 -1.01
C ALA A 71 -0.74 7.43 -1.42
N LEU A 72 -1.24 6.47 -2.22
CA LEU A 72 -2.65 6.40 -2.57
C LEU A 72 -3.54 6.27 -1.33
N ALA A 73 -3.23 5.33 -0.42
CA ALA A 73 -4.02 5.13 0.80
C ALA A 73 -4.13 6.43 1.64
N TRP A 74 -3.03 7.15 1.79
CA TRP A 74 -3.01 8.42 2.53
C TRP A 74 -3.72 9.56 1.80
N VAL A 75 -3.54 9.68 0.48
CA VAL A 75 -4.27 10.66 -0.33
C VAL A 75 -5.78 10.43 -0.19
N LEU A 76 -6.24 9.19 -0.28
CA LEU A 76 -7.65 8.85 -0.12
C LEU A 76 -8.14 9.13 1.31
N ALA A 77 -7.35 8.78 2.32
CA ALA A 77 -7.74 8.96 3.72
C ALA A 77 -7.85 10.45 4.11
N LEU A 78 -7.02 11.32 3.52
CA LEU A 78 -6.98 12.75 3.81
C LEU A 78 -7.90 13.58 2.92
N LYS A 79 -8.00 13.27 1.63
CA LYS A 79 -8.72 14.10 0.64
C LYS A 79 -10.16 13.67 0.38
N LEU A 80 -10.55 12.44 0.71
CA LEU A 80 -11.95 12.04 0.50
C LEU A 80 -12.85 12.78 1.50
N PRO A 81 -13.92 13.45 1.02
CA PRO A 81 -14.89 14.11 1.88
C PRO A 81 -15.38 13.15 2.96
N ARG A 82 -15.56 13.68 4.17
CA ARG A 82 -16.36 13.00 5.19
C ARG A 82 -17.80 13.00 4.69
N ARG A 83 -18.17 12.01 3.86
CA ARG A 83 -19.55 11.85 3.39
C ARG A 83 -20.45 11.68 4.63
N GLY A 84 -21.07 12.78 5.01
CA GLY A 84 -22.12 12.90 6.02
C GLY A 84 -23.18 13.93 5.62
N VAL A 85 -23.09 14.52 4.43
CA VAL A 85 -24.14 15.36 3.86
C VAL A 85 -24.10 15.17 2.35
N TRP A 86 -24.98 14.33 1.80
CA TRP A 86 -25.53 14.54 0.47
C TRP A 86 -27.04 14.71 0.68
N PRO A 87 -27.69 15.70 0.03
CA PRO A 87 -29.11 15.96 0.17
C PRO A 87 -29.97 14.78 -0.29
#